data_AF-A0A9E5BK89-F1
#
_entry.id   AF-A0A9E5BK89-F1
#
_cell.length_a   1.000
_cell.length_b   1.000
_cell.length_c   1.000
_cell.angle_alpha   90.00
_cell.angle_beta   90.00
_cell.angle_gamma   90.00
#
_symmetry.space_group_name_H-M   'P 1'
#
loop_
_entity.id
_entity.type
_entity.pdbx_description
1 polymer ?
#
loop_
_entity_poly.entity_id
_entity_poly.type
_entity_poly.pdbx_seq_one_letter_code
_entity_poly.pdbx_strand_id
1 'polypeptide(L)'
;ARVEALLISDVTGDHPADIASGPCAPDYSSYGDALQIFAKYHLDERNIPGSVLSHLRKGLAGEIPETLKQSEIDQHHFSLRNHVIATAHRSLQAAADYCKGHGYTPIILGDTITGEAKDVGLVHAGIARELAHHASWGKPPVALISGGECTVTLPSGTQGRGGRCSEFLLSLYAATTDLKTLSAIAADTDGIDGSEKNAGAWFTPELRLLAMEKNLRASQFQQSHDCYGFFAELNALVHTGPTLTNVNDFRMILID
;
A
#
# COMPACT_ATOMS: atom_id res chain seq x y z
N ALA A 1 14.98 -33.20 -3.28
CA ALA A 1 14.72 -32.48 -4.55
C ALA A 1 15.19 -31.03 -4.39
N ARG A 2 15.39 -30.29 -5.49
CA ARG A 2 15.71 -28.86 -5.48
C ARG A 2 14.42 -28.04 -5.59
N VAL A 3 14.31 -26.98 -4.79
CA VAL A 3 13.17 -26.05 -4.76
C VAL A 3 13.67 -24.64 -5.07
N GLU A 4 13.08 -24.03 -6.08
CA GLU A 4 13.32 -22.64 -6.48
C GLU A 4 11.95 -21.93 -6.42
N ALA A 5 11.76 -21.07 -5.42
CA ALA A 5 10.54 -20.30 -5.25
C ALA A 5 10.74 -18.91 -5.86
N LEU A 6 9.88 -18.56 -6.82
CA LEU A 6 9.81 -17.21 -7.40
C LEU A 6 8.62 -16.49 -6.75
N LEU A 7 8.90 -15.39 -6.06
CA LEU A 7 7.95 -14.71 -5.18
C LEU A 7 7.64 -13.31 -5.72
N ILE A 8 6.37 -12.95 -5.70
CA ILE A 8 5.88 -11.57 -5.87
C ILE A 8 5.49 -11.11 -4.47
N SER A 9 6.03 -9.98 -4.03
CA SER A 9 5.82 -9.46 -2.69
C SER A 9 4.77 -8.36 -2.68
N ASP A 10 3.70 -8.60 -1.92
CA ASP A 10 2.69 -7.63 -1.48
C ASP A 10 2.88 -7.23 0.01
N VAL A 11 3.95 -7.73 0.65
CA VAL A 11 4.22 -7.50 2.08
C VAL A 11 5.36 -6.52 2.29
N THR A 12 5.21 -5.66 3.30
CA THR A 12 6.25 -4.73 3.72
C THR A 12 7.54 -5.47 4.09
N GLY A 13 8.68 -5.04 3.53
CA GLY A 13 10.00 -5.61 3.83
C GLY A 13 10.37 -6.85 3.01
N ASP A 14 9.47 -7.35 2.16
CA ASP A 14 9.72 -8.38 1.15
C ASP A 14 10.30 -9.71 1.70
N HIS A 15 10.09 -10.01 2.98
CA HIS A 15 10.67 -11.20 3.60
C HIS A 15 9.94 -12.47 3.12
N PRO A 16 10.66 -13.49 2.57
CA PRO A 16 10.04 -14.68 2.02
C PRO A 16 9.14 -15.48 2.98
N ALA A 17 9.41 -15.40 4.30
CA ALA A 17 8.58 -16.07 5.31
C ALA A 17 7.19 -15.43 5.48
N ASP A 18 7.04 -14.16 5.10
CA ASP A 18 5.80 -13.41 5.26
C ASP A 18 4.92 -13.52 4.00
N ILE A 19 5.56 -13.62 2.83
CA ILE A 19 4.89 -13.77 1.54
C ILE A 19 4.13 -15.11 1.50
N ALA A 20 2.80 -15.04 1.38
CA ALA A 20 1.90 -16.20 1.39
C ALA A 20 2.11 -17.13 2.61
N SER A 21 2.54 -16.58 3.75
CA SER A 21 2.92 -17.35 4.95
C SER A 21 4.11 -18.31 4.76
N GLY A 22 5.00 -18.01 3.80
CA GLY A 22 6.31 -18.62 3.70
C GLY A 22 6.34 -20.14 3.52
N PRO A 23 5.51 -20.76 2.66
CA PRO A 23 5.44 -22.23 2.54
C PRO A 23 6.75 -22.88 2.08
N CYS A 24 7.67 -22.07 1.53
CA CYS A 24 8.98 -22.46 1.05
C CYS A 24 10.09 -21.64 1.71
N ALA A 25 9.87 -21.06 2.88
CA ALA A 25 10.85 -20.27 3.61
C ALA A 25 10.92 -20.73 5.07
N PRO A 26 12.08 -20.58 5.73
CA PRO A 26 12.17 -20.87 7.15
C PRO A 26 11.34 -19.85 7.94
N ASP A 27 10.53 -20.35 8.86
CA ASP A 27 9.75 -19.55 9.79
C ASP A 27 10.62 -19.19 11.00
N TYR A 28 10.72 -17.90 11.30
CA TYR A 28 11.50 -17.37 12.42
C TYR A 28 10.78 -17.47 13.78
N SER A 29 9.48 -17.71 13.79
CA SER A 29 8.66 -17.82 15.01
C SER A 29 8.71 -19.21 15.64
N SER A 30 7.92 -19.46 16.68
CA SER A 30 7.80 -20.76 17.32
C SER A 30 6.40 -20.97 17.91
N TYR A 31 6.10 -22.20 18.31
CA TYR A 31 4.92 -22.50 19.13
C TYR A 31 4.85 -21.63 20.39
N GLY A 32 5.99 -21.32 20.99
CA GLY A 32 6.07 -20.43 22.15
C GLY A 32 5.65 -19.00 21.83
N ASP A 33 6.10 -18.46 20.70
CA ASP A 33 5.73 -17.12 20.25
C ASP A 33 4.23 -17.02 19.95
N ALA A 34 3.65 -18.05 19.33
CA ALA A 34 2.21 -18.12 19.07
C ALA A 34 1.38 -18.06 20.38
N LEU A 35 1.80 -18.80 21.42
CA LEU A 35 1.15 -18.76 22.73
C LEU A 35 1.35 -17.42 23.45
N GLN A 36 2.52 -16.78 23.30
CA GLN A 36 2.76 -15.44 23.82
C GLN A 36 1.88 -14.39 23.14
N ILE A 37 1.60 -14.53 21.85
CA ILE A 37 0.65 -13.67 21.13
C ILE A 37 -0.75 -13.79 21.74
N PHE A 38 -1.24 -15.01 22.00
CA PHE A 38 -2.54 -15.19 22.67
C PHE A 38 -2.57 -14.51 24.04
N ALA A 39 -1.52 -14.69 24.85
CA ALA A 39 -1.41 -14.05 26.15
C ALA A 39 -1.39 -12.51 26.05
N LYS A 40 -0.63 -11.95 25.10
CA LYS A 40 -0.52 -10.51 24.84
C LYS A 40 -1.87 -9.87 24.53
N TYR A 41 -2.72 -10.55 23.77
CA TYR A 41 -4.05 -10.06 23.40
C TYR A 41 -5.16 -10.55 24.34
N HIS A 42 -4.80 -11.16 25.47
CA HIS A 42 -5.74 -11.72 26.45
C HIS A 42 -6.77 -12.69 25.85
N LEU A 43 -6.33 -13.46 24.85
CA LEU A 43 -7.13 -14.50 24.21
C LEU A 43 -6.98 -15.80 24.99
N ASP A 44 -8.07 -16.26 25.58
CA ASP A 44 -8.10 -17.47 26.41
C ASP A 44 -8.93 -18.60 25.77
N GLU A 45 -9.20 -19.67 26.52
CA GLU A 45 -9.95 -20.84 26.05
C GLU A 45 -11.41 -20.52 25.67
N ARG A 46 -11.92 -19.32 26.00
CA ARG A 46 -13.22 -18.84 25.53
C ARG A 46 -13.15 -18.25 24.13
N ASN A 47 -12.00 -17.74 23.73
CA ASN A 47 -11.77 -17.14 22.41
C ASN A 47 -11.19 -18.15 21.41
N ILE A 48 -10.38 -19.10 21.90
CA ILE A 48 -9.60 -20.00 21.06
C ILE A 48 -10.15 -21.43 21.14
N PRO A 49 -10.43 -22.10 20.00
CA PRO A 49 -10.84 -23.49 20.01
C PRO A 49 -9.83 -24.41 20.72
N GLY A 50 -10.33 -25.34 21.54
CA GLY A 50 -9.48 -26.25 22.33
C GLY A 50 -8.53 -27.11 21.49
N SER A 51 -8.90 -27.43 20.24
CA SER A 51 -8.02 -28.13 19.30
C SER A 51 -6.76 -27.34 18.95
N VAL A 52 -6.88 -26.01 18.76
CA VAL A 52 -5.75 -25.11 18.46
C VAL A 52 -4.83 -25.03 19.67
N LEU A 53 -5.37 -24.78 20.86
CA LEU A 53 -4.57 -24.73 22.09
C LEU A 53 -3.87 -26.05 22.36
N SER A 54 -4.54 -27.18 22.14
CA SER A 54 -3.93 -28.50 22.29
C SER A 54 -2.77 -28.71 21.31
N HIS A 55 -2.93 -28.33 20.04
CA HIS A 55 -1.86 -28.42 19.05
C HIS A 55 -0.64 -27.58 19.44
N LEU A 56 -0.84 -26.31 19.80
CA LEU A 56 0.25 -25.41 20.19
C LEU A 56 0.97 -25.89 21.47
N ARG A 57 0.23 -26.36 22.49
CA ARG A 57 0.81 -26.90 23.73
C ARG A 57 1.64 -28.16 23.49
N LYS A 58 1.18 -29.05 22.59
CA LYS A 58 1.94 -30.24 22.18
C LYS A 58 3.20 -29.89 21.41
N GLY A 59 3.12 -28.91 20.51
CA GLY A 59 4.28 -28.34 19.82
C GLY A 59 5.31 -27.78 20.80
N LEU A 60 4.86 -26.97 21.77
CA LEU A 60 5.73 -26.44 22.82
C LEU A 60 6.40 -27.53 23.68
N ALA A 61 5.71 -28.65 23.91
CA ALA A 61 6.24 -29.82 24.62
C ALA A 61 7.19 -30.68 23.77
N GLY A 62 7.37 -30.36 22.48
CA GLY A 62 8.20 -31.12 21.54
C GLY A 62 7.55 -32.39 21.01
N GLU A 63 6.24 -32.59 21.21
CA GLU A 63 5.51 -33.75 20.69
C GLU A 63 5.20 -33.62 19.19
N ILE A 64 5.17 -32.39 18.68
CA ILE A 64 4.96 -32.06 17.27
C ILE A 64 6.18 -31.25 16.81
N PRO A 65 6.77 -31.59 15.65
CA PRO A 65 7.88 -30.81 15.09
C PRO A 65 7.50 -29.34 14.93
N GLU A 66 8.47 -28.47 15.14
CA GLU A 66 8.31 -27.05 14.87
C GLU A 66 8.18 -26.79 13.35
N THR A 67 7.70 -25.62 12.96
CA THR A 67 7.81 -25.13 11.58
C THR A 67 9.28 -25.09 11.12
N LEU A 68 9.49 -25.20 9.81
CA LEU A 68 10.83 -25.28 9.20
C LEU A 68 11.76 -24.16 9.71
N LYS A 69 12.88 -24.51 10.34
CA LYS A 69 13.90 -23.56 10.79
C LYS A 69 15.08 -23.44 9.85
N GLN A 70 15.75 -22.27 9.90
CA GLN A 70 17.00 -22.05 9.18
C GLN A 70 18.07 -23.07 9.57
N SER A 71 18.15 -23.45 10.85
CA SER A 71 19.07 -24.48 11.33
C SER A 71 18.82 -25.84 10.68
N GLU A 72 17.57 -26.20 10.39
CA GLU A 72 17.24 -27.46 9.71
C GLU A 72 17.66 -27.45 8.25
N ILE A 73 17.47 -26.31 7.56
CA ILE A 73 17.95 -26.08 6.19
C ILE A 73 19.48 -26.26 6.14
N ASP A 74 20.19 -25.62 7.07
CA ASP A 74 21.64 -25.63 7.13
C ASP A 74 22.19 -27.03 7.46
N GLN A 75 21.60 -27.71 8.45
CA GLN A 75 22.00 -29.04 8.90
C GLN A 75 21.79 -30.11 7.84
N HIS A 76 20.68 -30.06 7.11
CA HIS A 76 20.32 -31.08 6.12
C HIS A 76 20.70 -30.68 4.69
N HIS A 77 21.37 -29.54 4.51
CA HIS A 77 21.78 -28.99 3.22
C HIS A 77 20.62 -28.96 2.20
N PHE A 78 19.45 -28.49 2.63
CA PHE A 78 18.30 -28.39 1.73
C PHE A 78 18.62 -27.49 0.54
N SER A 79 18.32 -27.98 -0.66
CA SER A 79 18.45 -27.19 -1.89
C SER A 79 17.19 -26.34 -2.07
N LEU A 80 17.06 -25.30 -1.25
CA LEU A 80 15.93 -24.37 -1.20
C LEU A 80 16.43 -22.94 -1.47
N ARG A 81 15.81 -22.25 -2.42
CA ARG A 81 16.09 -20.84 -2.71
C ARG A 81 14.81 -20.06 -2.93
N ASN A 82 14.73 -18.88 -2.32
CA ASN A 82 13.64 -17.93 -2.49
C ASN A 82 14.14 -16.72 -3.27
N HIS A 83 13.49 -16.40 -4.38
CA HIS A 83 13.80 -15.24 -5.21
C HIS A 83 12.61 -14.31 -5.22
N VAL A 84 12.75 -13.14 -4.62
CA VAL A 84 11.73 -12.09 -4.73
C VAL A 84 11.95 -11.36 -6.06
N ILE A 85 11.07 -11.65 -7.02
CA ILE A 85 11.20 -11.20 -8.40
C ILE A 85 10.43 -9.90 -8.67
N ALA A 86 9.41 -9.59 -7.88
CA ALA A 86 8.67 -8.34 -7.93
C ALA A 86 8.40 -7.82 -6.50
N THR A 87 8.57 -6.51 -6.32
CA THR A 87 8.37 -5.81 -5.04
C THR A 87 7.76 -4.44 -5.32
N ALA A 88 7.14 -3.84 -4.29
CA ALA A 88 6.62 -2.48 -4.35
C ALA A 88 7.73 -1.48 -4.75
N HIS A 89 8.91 -1.55 -4.10
CA HIS A 89 10.04 -0.68 -4.43
C HIS A 89 10.47 -0.73 -5.90
N ARG A 90 10.52 -1.93 -6.50
CA ARG A 90 10.89 -2.08 -7.92
C ARG A 90 9.87 -1.41 -8.86
N SER A 91 8.59 -1.46 -8.51
CA SER A 91 7.54 -0.74 -9.23
C SER A 91 7.76 0.78 -9.16
N LEU A 92 8.09 1.32 -7.98
CA LEU A 92 8.41 2.74 -7.81
C LEU A 92 9.65 3.16 -8.60
N GLN A 93 10.69 2.33 -8.63
CA GLN A 93 11.90 2.58 -9.41
C GLN A 93 11.60 2.63 -10.91
N ALA A 94 10.76 1.74 -11.42
CA ALA A 94 10.34 1.75 -12.83
C ALA A 94 9.59 3.05 -13.18
N ALA A 95 8.72 3.53 -12.28
CA ALA A 95 8.06 4.83 -12.45
C ALA A 95 9.06 6.00 -12.40
N ALA A 96 10.04 5.94 -11.49
CA ALA A 96 11.09 6.96 -11.40
C ALA A 96 11.92 7.06 -12.69
N ASP A 97 12.30 5.93 -13.27
CA ASP A 97 13.05 5.87 -14.53
C ASP A 97 12.20 6.42 -15.70
N TYR A 98 10.90 6.10 -15.72
CA TYR A 98 9.97 6.67 -16.68
C TYR A 98 9.89 8.20 -16.56
N CYS A 99 9.68 8.74 -15.37
CA CYS A 99 9.63 10.18 -15.10
C CYS A 99 10.92 10.90 -15.53
N LYS A 100 12.08 10.29 -15.24
CA LYS A 100 13.38 10.83 -15.64
C LYS A 100 13.51 10.92 -17.16
N GLY A 101 13.03 9.91 -17.89
CA GLY A 101 12.96 9.93 -19.36
C GLY A 101 12.09 11.06 -19.93
N HIS A 102 11.17 11.60 -19.12
CA HIS A 102 10.27 12.70 -19.48
C HIS A 102 10.67 14.04 -18.85
N GLY A 103 11.89 14.16 -18.31
CA GLY A 103 12.46 15.41 -17.83
C GLY A 103 12.11 15.78 -16.38
N TYR A 104 11.39 14.94 -15.64
CA TYR A 104 11.14 15.14 -14.21
C TYR A 104 12.30 14.60 -13.37
N THR A 105 12.64 15.28 -12.27
CA THR A 105 13.52 14.72 -11.24
C THR A 105 12.69 13.84 -10.30
N PRO A 106 12.87 12.51 -10.29
CA PRO A 106 12.10 11.64 -9.41
C PRO A 106 12.65 11.66 -7.98
N ILE A 107 11.75 11.67 -7.01
CA ILE A 107 12.05 11.55 -5.58
C ILE A 107 11.15 10.45 -5.02
N ILE A 108 11.73 9.29 -4.70
CA ILE A 108 11.02 8.18 -4.07
C ILE A 108 10.99 8.42 -2.56
N LEU A 109 9.79 8.64 -2.01
CA LEU A 109 9.58 8.84 -0.57
C LEU A 109 9.60 7.53 0.21
N GLY A 110 9.30 6.41 -0.45
CA GLY A 110 9.29 5.07 0.13
C GLY A 110 8.12 4.23 -0.36
N ASP A 111 8.26 2.91 -0.24
CA ASP A 111 7.27 1.89 -0.61
C ASP A 111 6.57 1.27 0.60
N THR A 112 6.84 1.77 1.81
CA THR A 112 6.30 1.24 3.07
C THR A 112 5.40 2.25 3.79
N ILE A 113 4.82 3.21 3.07
CA ILE A 113 3.97 4.24 3.69
C ILE A 113 2.60 3.64 4.01
N THR A 114 2.29 3.58 5.31
CA THR A 114 1.02 3.07 5.84
C THR A 114 0.33 4.13 6.72
N GLY A 115 -0.96 3.92 6.99
CA GLY A 115 -1.77 4.79 7.84
C GLY A 115 -3.07 5.19 7.17
N GLU A 116 -3.83 6.09 7.81
CA GLU A 116 -5.08 6.59 7.25
C GLU A 116 -4.82 7.39 5.96
N ALA A 117 -5.44 6.97 4.86
CA ALA A 117 -5.21 7.51 3.52
C ALA A 117 -5.34 9.03 3.48
N LYS A 118 -6.36 9.58 4.17
CA LYS A 118 -6.58 11.02 4.26
C LYS A 118 -5.40 11.74 4.92
N ASP A 119 -4.81 11.17 5.96
CA ASP A 119 -3.74 11.80 6.74
C ASP A 119 -2.44 11.77 5.95
N VAL A 120 -2.16 10.65 5.26
CA VAL A 120 -1.04 10.54 4.32
C VAL A 120 -1.18 11.57 3.18
N GLY A 121 -2.40 11.78 2.66
CA GLY A 121 -2.68 12.82 1.66
C GLY A 121 -2.36 14.24 2.15
N LEU A 122 -2.67 14.54 3.42
CA LEU A 122 -2.34 15.82 4.07
C LEU A 122 -0.83 16.00 4.23
N VAL A 123 -0.12 14.95 4.65
CA VAL A 123 1.34 14.99 4.79
C VAL A 123 2.00 15.24 3.43
N HIS A 124 1.59 14.51 2.39
CA HIS A 124 2.14 14.68 1.05
C HIS A 124 1.82 16.06 0.45
N ALA A 125 0.67 16.66 0.79
CA ALA A 125 0.38 18.05 0.45
C ALA A 125 1.41 19.03 1.05
N GLY A 126 1.81 18.80 2.31
CA GLY A 126 2.85 19.58 2.98
C GLY A 126 4.21 19.47 2.29
N ILE A 127 4.62 18.24 1.94
CA ILE A 127 5.87 17.98 1.21
C ILE A 127 5.85 18.65 -0.17
N ALA A 128 4.74 18.51 -0.91
CA ALA A 128 4.60 19.14 -2.23
C ALA A 128 4.71 20.67 -2.16
N ARG A 129 4.12 21.28 -1.12
CA ARG A 129 4.20 22.73 -0.88
C ARG A 129 5.63 23.20 -0.59
N GLU A 130 6.35 22.46 0.26
CA GLU A 130 7.75 22.75 0.58
C GLU A 130 8.61 22.74 -0.70
N LEU A 131 8.42 21.75 -1.57
CA LEU A 131 9.17 21.65 -2.82
C LEU A 131 8.79 22.73 -3.82
N ALA A 132 7.50 23.04 -3.95
CA ALA A 132 7.03 24.10 -4.85
C ALA A 132 7.55 25.49 -4.47
N HIS A 133 7.73 25.78 -3.17
CA HIS A 133 8.17 27.10 -2.70
C HIS A 133 9.68 27.22 -2.47
N HIS A 134 10.34 26.15 -2.05
CA HIS A 134 11.72 26.21 -1.57
C HIS A 134 12.69 25.33 -2.36
N ALA A 135 12.20 24.42 -3.22
CA ALA A 135 13.01 23.52 -4.04
C ALA A 135 14.07 22.74 -3.24
N SER A 136 13.76 22.41 -1.99
CA SER A 136 14.72 21.89 -1.00
C SER A 136 15.34 20.55 -1.40
N TRP A 137 14.63 19.70 -2.15
CA TRP A 137 15.11 18.39 -2.63
C TRP A 137 15.22 18.30 -4.15
N GLY A 138 15.12 19.43 -4.85
CA GLY A 138 15.12 19.49 -6.31
C GLY A 138 14.30 20.68 -6.80
N LYS A 139 14.72 21.27 -7.92
CA LYS A 139 13.92 22.30 -8.59
C LYS A 139 12.89 21.60 -9.50
N PRO A 140 11.63 22.09 -9.53
CA PRO A 140 10.67 21.66 -10.55
C PRO A 140 11.28 21.71 -11.96
N PRO A 141 10.95 20.74 -12.85
CA PRO A 141 9.92 19.72 -12.67
C PRO A 141 10.37 18.53 -11.80
N VAL A 142 9.55 18.17 -10.80
CA VAL A 142 9.80 17.10 -9.82
C VAL A 142 8.63 16.11 -9.80
N ALA A 143 8.95 14.82 -9.70
CA ALA A 143 7.98 13.74 -9.49
C ALA A 143 8.19 13.11 -8.11
N LEU A 144 7.30 13.39 -7.16
CA LEU A 144 7.27 12.67 -5.89
C LEU A 144 6.59 11.34 -6.10
N ILE A 145 7.25 10.25 -5.74
CA ILE A 145 6.77 8.89 -5.92
C ILE A 145 6.72 8.21 -4.57
N SER A 146 5.62 7.53 -4.26
CA SER A 146 5.50 6.72 -3.06
C SER A 146 4.61 5.51 -3.28
N GLY A 147 4.79 4.50 -2.43
CA GLY A 147 3.93 3.34 -2.36
C GLY A 147 3.72 2.91 -0.92
N GLY A 148 3.14 1.74 -0.75
CA GLY A 148 2.73 1.20 0.54
C GLY A 148 1.25 0.87 0.56
N GLU A 149 0.65 0.87 1.74
CA GLU A 149 -0.68 0.31 1.93
C GLU A 149 -1.43 1.17 2.96
N CYS A 150 -2.30 2.05 2.47
CA CYS A 150 -3.12 2.89 3.33
C CYS A 150 -4.42 2.19 3.76
N THR A 151 -5.02 2.67 4.85
CA THR A 151 -6.36 2.24 5.28
C THR A 151 -7.34 3.40 5.21
N VAL A 152 -8.63 3.06 5.16
CA VAL A 152 -9.72 4.02 5.35
C VAL A 152 -10.59 3.51 6.49
N THR A 153 -10.62 4.24 7.59
CA THR A 153 -11.56 3.95 8.67
C THR A 153 -12.95 4.46 8.30
N LEU A 154 -13.87 3.54 7.97
CA LEU A 154 -15.24 3.85 7.61
C LEU A 154 -16.16 3.86 8.84
N PRO A 155 -16.83 4.99 9.15
CA PRO A 155 -17.87 5.01 10.16
C PRO A 155 -19.02 4.03 9.87
N SER A 156 -19.68 3.55 10.92
CA SER A 156 -20.87 2.71 10.76
C SER A 156 -21.95 3.44 9.97
N GLY A 157 -22.48 2.80 8.93
CA GLY A 157 -23.52 3.36 8.07
C GLY A 157 -23.03 4.24 6.93
N THR A 158 -21.71 4.32 6.70
CA THR A 158 -21.16 4.97 5.51
C THR A 158 -21.69 4.33 4.23
N GLN A 159 -22.17 5.17 3.31
CA GLN A 159 -22.68 4.78 1.99
C GLN A 159 -21.81 5.28 0.83
N GLY A 160 -20.76 6.06 1.13
CA GLY A 160 -19.83 6.55 0.13
C GLY A 160 -19.02 5.42 -0.51
N ARG A 161 -18.51 5.69 -1.71
CA ARG A 161 -17.78 4.73 -2.53
C ARG A 161 -16.33 5.16 -2.74
N GLY A 162 -15.48 4.18 -2.98
CA GLY A 162 -14.08 4.35 -3.32
C GLY A 162 -13.17 3.49 -2.44
N GLY A 163 -11.91 3.89 -2.36
CA GLY A 163 -10.89 3.17 -1.62
C GLY A 163 -9.75 4.06 -1.19
N ARG A 164 -8.72 3.43 -0.65
CA ARG A 164 -7.56 4.09 -0.04
C ARG A 164 -6.80 5.01 -1.02
N CYS A 165 -6.66 4.63 -2.28
CA CYS A 165 -5.95 5.45 -3.26
C CYS A 165 -6.75 6.72 -3.60
N SER A 166 -8.04 6.59 -3.86
CA SER A 166 -8.92 7.72 -4.16
C SER A 166 -9.14 8.62 -2.93
N GLU A 167 -9.19 8.05 -1.72
CA GLU A 167 -9.32 8.82 -0.47
C GLU A 167 -8.06 9.65 -0.20
N PHE A 168 -6.88 9.04 -0.37
CA PHE A 168 -5.59 9.76 -0.34
C PHE A 168 -5.59 10.92 -1.33
N LEU A 169 -6.01 10.65 -2.58
CA LEU A 169 -5.96 11.63 -3.65
C LEU A 169 -6.94 12.78 -3.43
N LEU A 170 -8.14 12.50 -2.91
CA LEU A 170 -9.13 13.52 -2.56
C LEU A 170 -8.62 14.41 -1.42
N SER A 171 -7.94 13.82 -0.43
CA SER A 171 -7.29 14.57 0.65
C SER A 171 -6.18 15.49 0.12
N LEU A 172 -5.27 14.95 -0.69
CA LEU A 172 -4.24 15.73 -1.36
C LEU A 172 -4.86 16.86 -2.18
N TYR A 173 -5.87 16.57 -3.01
CA TYR A 173 -6.57 17.55 -3.84
C TYR A 173 -7.11 18.71 -3.02
N ALA A 174 -7.81 18.42 -1.92
CA ALA A 174 -8.41 19.44 -1.05
C ALA A 174 -7.36 20.28 -0.31
N ALA A 175 -6.24 19.67 0.06
CA ALA A 175 -5.17 20.30 0.84
C ALA A 175 -4.16 21.11 0.01
N THR A 176 -4.28 21.09 -1.32
CA THR A 176 -3.34 21.73 -2.26
C THR A 176 -4.02 22.73 -3.19
N THR A 177 -5.10 23.38 -2.74
CA THR A 177 -5.81 24.41 -3.51
C THR A 177 -4.93 25.63 -3.85
N ASP A 178 -3.87 25.85 -3.08
CA ASP A 178 -2.84 26.85 -3.32
C ASP A 178 -1.83 26.46 -4.41
N LEU A 179 -1.65 25.17 -4.68
CA LEU A 179 -0.69 24.62 -5.65
C LEU A 179 -1.37 24.36 -7.00
N LYS A 180 -1.60 25.44 -7.77
CA LYS A 180 -2.42 25.40 -8.99
C LYS A 180 -1.85 24.56 -10.13
N THR A 181 -0.53 24.33 -10.18
CA THR A 181 0.15 23.56 -11.23
C THR A 181 0.34 22.08 -10.87
N LEU A 182 -0.09 21.66 -9.67
CA LEU A 182 0.12 20.31 -9.20
C LEU A 182 -0.82 19.32 -9.91
N SER A 183 -0.25 18.22 -10.40
CA SER A 183 -0.97 17.04 -10.89
C SER A 183 -0.66 15.85 -9.99
N ALA A 184 -1.59 14.91 -9.85
CA ALA A 184 -1.33 13.70 -9.08
C ALA A 184 -2.15 12.51 -9.56
N ILE A 185 -1.64 11.32 -9.28
CA ILE A 185 -2.31 10.04 -9.49
C ILE A 185 -2.07 9.15 -8.27
N ALA A 186 -3.09 8.39 -7.89
CA ALA A 186 -2.98 7.31 -6.92
C ALA A 186 -3.76 6.11 -7.44
N ALA A 187 -3.13 4.94 -7.48
CA ALA A 187 -3.75 3.73 -7.96
C ALA A 187 -3.20 2.48 -7.25
N ASP A 188 -4.08 1.54 -6.96
CA ASP A 188 -3.75 0.19 -6.54
C ASP A 188 -3.19 -0.60 -7.74
N THR A 189 -2.10 -1.33 -7.50
CA THR A 189 -1.45 -2.10 -8.54
C THR A 189 -2.21 -3.36 -8.92
N ASP A 190 -3.19 -3.82 -8.12
CA ASP A 190 -4.08 -4.93 -8.47
C ASP A 190 -5.22 -4.55 -9.44
N GLY A 191 -5.46 -3.25 -9.58
CA GLY A 191 -6.47 -2.67 -10.45
C GLY A 191 -7.81 -2.35 -9.77
N ILE A 192 -7.93 -2.48 -8.45
CA ILE A 192 -9.16 -2.30 -7.66
C ILE A 192 -8.89 -1.44 -6.42
N ASP A 193 -9.55 -0.29 -6.32
CA ASP A 193 -9.49 0.62 -5.17
C ASP A 193 -10.79 0.60 -4.37
N GLY A 194 -10.84 -0.32 -3.41
CA GLY A 194 -11.93 -0.44 -2.44
C GLY A 194 -13.23 -0.99 -3.03
N SER A 195 -14.31 -0.21 -3.00
CA SER A 195 -15.66 -0.72 -3.28
C SER A 195 -16.04 -0.80 -4.76
N GLU A 196 -15.24 -0.22 -5.66
CA GLU A 196 -15.57 -0.04 -7.08
C GLU A 196 -14.55 -0.76 -7.99
N LYS A 197 -14.65 -0.56 -9.32
CA LYS A 197 -13.81 -1.26 -10.32
C LYS A 197 -12.66 -0.43 -10.88
N ASN A 198 -12.47 0.79 -10.40
CA ASN A 198 -11.32 1.62 -10.72
C ASN A 198 -10.12 1.19 -9.88
N ALA A 199 -8.91 1.34 -10.41
CA ALA A 199 -7.68 1.15 -9.66
C ALA A 199 -7.39 2.35 -8.73
N GLY A 200 -8.06 3.48 -8.96
CA GLY A 200 -7.83 4.71 -8.22
C GLY A 200 -8.29 5.91 -9.04
N ALA A 201 -7.57 7.02 -8.94
CA ALA A 201 -7.94 8.27 -9.60
C ALA A 201 -6.71 9.13 -9.93
N TRP A 202 -6.94 10.22 -10.68
CA TRP A 202 -5.93 11.22 -11.00
C TRP A 202 -6.55 12.62 -11.03
N PHE A 203 -5.72 13.67 -10.96
CA PHE A 203 -6.15 15.03 -11.30
C PHE A 203 -5.01 15.86 -11.89
N THR A 204 -5.38 16.87 -12.66
CA THR A 204 -4.50 17.91 -13.21
C THR A 204 -5.03 19.30 -12.86
N PRO A 205 -4.27 20.38 -13.12
CA PRO A 205 -4.76 21.75 -13.02
C PRO A 205 -6.09 22.00 -13.75
N GLU A 206 -6.28 21.41 -14.93
CA GLU A 206 -7.50 21.56 -15.73
C GLU A 206 -8.70 20.92 -15.04
N LEU A 207 -8.50 19.75 -14.41
CA LEU A 207 -9.58 19.10 -13.66
C LEU A 207 -9.98 19.89 -12.42
N ARG A 208 -9.08 20.67 -11.81
CA ARG A 208 -9.43 21.61 -10.73
C ARG A 208 -10.37 22.69 -11.24
N LEU A 209 -10.08 23.28 -12.41
CA LEU A 209 -10.94 24.28 -13.03
C LEU A 209 -12.33 23.69 -13.34
N LEU A 210 -12.37 22.48 -13.91
CA LEU A 210 -13.63 21.79 -14.19
C LEU A 210 -14.43 21.49 -12.92
N ALA A 211 -13.78 21.09 -11.82
CA ALA A 211 -14.44 20.88 -10.54
C ALA A 211 -15.07 22.17 -9.99
N MET A 212 -14.37 23.30 -10.15
CA MET A 212 -14.90 24.62 -9.77
C MET A 212 -16.10 25.02 -10.62
N GLU A 213 -16.05 24.82 -11.95
CA GLU A 213 -17.16 25.08 -12.86
C GLU A 213 -18.40 24.23 -12.52
N LYS A 214 -18.18 22.96 -12.17
CA LYS A 214 -19.23 22.03 -11.70
C LYS A 214 -19.67 22.28 -10.25
N ASN A 215 -19.07 23.23 -9.54
CA ASN A 215 -19.31 23.51 -8.12
C ASN A 215 -19.12 22.28 -7.20
N LEU A 216 -18.21 21.36 -7.56
CA LEU A 216 -17.90 20.19 -6.75
C LEU A 216 -17.09 20.61 -5.52
N ARG A 217 -17.55 20.24 -4.33
CA ARG A 217 -16.86 20.53 -3.07
C ARG A 217 -16.23 19.27 -2.52
N ALA A 218 -14.90 19.16 -2.62
CA ALA A 218 -14.15 18.01 -2.10
C ALA A 218 -14.49 17.67 -0.64
N SER A 219 -14.72 18.67 0.21
CA SER A 219 -15.09 18.48 1.61
C SER A 219 -16.40 17.72 1.83
N GLN A 220 -17.38 17.85 0.91
CA GLN A 220 -18.63 17.10 0.98
C GLN A 220 -18.38 15.61 0.73
N PHE A 221 -17.59 15.29 -0.29
CA PHE A 221 -17.25 13.90 -0.64
C PHE A 221 -16.33 13.27 0.41
N GLN A 222 -15.42 14.03 1.04
CA GLN A 222 -14.63 13.55 2.17
C GLN A 222 -15.49 13.20 3.37
N GLN A 223 -16.49 14.02 3.71
CA GLN A 223 -17.39 13.75 4.83
C GLN A 223 -18.25 12.50 4.62
N SER A 224 -18.62 12.22 3.38
CA SER A 224 -19.40 11.03 3.03
C SER A 224 -18.55 9.80 2.68
N HIS A 225 -17.22 9.92 2.67
CA HIS A 225 -16.29 8.92 2.11
C HIS A 225 -16.67 8.47 0.68
N ASP A 226 -17.08 9.42 -0.17
CA ASP A 226 -17.43 9.16 -1.58
C ASP A 226 -16.36 9.71 -2.53
N CYS A 227 -15.10 9.34 -2.30
CA CYS A 227 -13.97 9.78 -3.13
C CYS A 227 -14.10 9.27 -4.58
N TYR A 228 -14.68 8.08 -4.79
CA TYR A 228 -15.03 7.62 -6.13
C TYR A 228 -16.00 8.58 -6.83
N GLY A 229 -17.09 8.96 -6.14
CA GLY A 229 -18.10 9.86 -6.70
C GLY A 229 -17.50 11.19 -7.17
N PHE A 230 -16.58 11.76 -6.37
CA PHE A 230 -15.90 13.00 -6.73
C PHE A 230 -15.12 12.89 -8.05
N PHE A 231 -14.29 11.85 -8.20
CA PHE A 231 -13.47 11.68 -9.40
C PHE A 231 -14.29 11.15 -10.59
N ALA A 232 -15.40 10.44 -10.36
CA ALA A 232 -16.34 10.02 -11.39
C ALA A 232 -17.01 11.23 -12.07
N GLU A 233 -17.43 12.24 -11.31
CA GLU A 233 -18.01 13.49 -11.85
C GLU A 233 -17.05 14.28 -12.75
N LEU A 234 -15.75 14.02 -12.59
CA LEU A 234 -14.65 14.61 -13.33
C LEU A 234 -14.12 13.72 -14.46
N ASN A 235 -14.65 12.51 -14.64
CA ASN A 235 -14.11 11.47 -15.53
C ASN A 235 -12.61 11.21 -15.28
N ALA A 236 -12.21 11.22 -14.01
CA ALA A 236 -10.81 11.21 -13.58
C ALA A 236 -10.46 9.94 -12.78
N LEU A 237 -11.17 8.85 -13.05
CA LEU A 237 -10.90 7.53 -12.49
C LEU A 237 -9.82 6.81 -13.32
N VAL A 238 -9.00 6.00 -12.66
CA VAL A 238 -8.04 5.11 -13.31
C VAL A 238 -8.69 3.76 -13.55
N HIS A 239 -8.80 3.35 -14.81
CA HIS A 239 -9.34 2.05 -15.18
C HIS A 239 -8.25 1.21 -15.87
N THR A 240 -7.69 0.26 -15.13
CA THR A 240 -6.72 -0.72 -15.66
C THR A 240 -7.38 -2.05 -16.01
N GLY A 241 -8.51 -2.37 -15.37
CA GLY A 241 -8.96 -3.75 -15.22
C GLY A 241 -8.04 -4.53 -14.26
N PRO A 242 -8.29 -5.84 -14.05
CA PRO A 242 -7.43 -6.66 -13.21
C PRO A 242 -6.04 -6.75 -13.84
N THR A 243 -5.03 -6.27 -13.12
CA THR A 243 -3.63 -6.29 -13.60
C THR A 243 -2.98 -7.67 -13.42
N LEU A 244 -3.60 -8.52 -12.59
CA LEU A 244 -3.12 -9.86 -12.22
C LEU A 244 -1.77 -9.85 -11.50
N THR A 245 -1.43 -8.74 -10.84
CA THR A 245 -0.28 -8.58 -9.94
C THR A 245 -0.71 -7.70 -8.78
N ASN A 246 -0.04 -7.79 -7.63
CA ASN A 246 -0.24 -6.84 -6.54
C ASN A 246 1.11 -6.57 -5.85
N VAL A 247 1.49 -5.30 -5.82
CA VAL A 247 2.63 -4.76 -5.08
C VAL A 247 2.23 -3.47 -4.37
N ASN A 248 0.97 -3.43 -3.92
CA ASN A 248 0.30 -2.41 -3.12
C ASN A 248 0.02 -1.10 -3.88
N ASP A 249 -0.19 0.00 -3.16
CA ASP A 249 -0.53 1.30 -3.74
C ASP A 249 0.67 1.92 -4.48
N PHE A 250 0.37 2.57 -5.60
CA PHE A 250 1.25 3.49 -6.30
C PHE A 250 0.69 4.91 -6.25
N ARG A 251 1.53 5.88 -5.83
CA ARG A 251 1.17 7.30 -5.77
C ARG A 251 2.25 8.15 -6.42
N MET A 252 1.84 9.10 -7.24
CA MET A 252 2.74 10.07 -7.85
C MET A 252 2.15 11.48 -7.83
N ILE A 253 2.98 12.46 -7.48
CA ILE A 253 2.65 13.88 -7.51
C ILE A 253 3.67 14.57 -8.43
N LEU A 254 3.17 15.29 -9.43
CA LEU A 254 3.97 16.08 -10.35
C LEU A 254 3.87 17.56 -9.97
N ILE A 255 5.03 18.19 -9.87
CA ILE A 255 5.19 19.62 -9.61
C ILE A 255 6.01 20.18 -10.78
N ASP A 256 5.38 21.04 -11.57
CA ASP A 256 5.97 21.68 -12.76
C ASP A 256 6.73 22.96 -12.44
#